data_AF-A0A4R3AMI3-F1
#
_entry.id   AF-A0A4R3AMI3-F1
#
_cell.length_a   1.000
_cell.length_b   1.000
_cell.length_c   1.000
_cell.angle_alpha   90.00
_cell.angle_beta   90.00
_cell.angle_gamma   90.00
#
_symmetry.space_group_name_H-M   'P 1'
#
loop_
_entity.id
_entity.type
_entity.pdbx_description
1 polymer ?
#
loop_
_entity_poly.entity_id
_entity_poly.type
_entity_poly.pdbx_seq_one_letter_code
_entity_poly.pdbx_strand_id
1 'polypeptide(L)'
;MNKLFTFLLITVITVQSYAQQQYSQVFAKDDYSQLKKNARDQDIENINNLILKQTARQLKEGSYPIQKRLRAYTNYQSPNSLSKRLKTSPYSQYENPTGIYFTAGDEAIVWVGKTNGSPIALRVTNWDDKNFKQKDYNLKEGYNALKIENKGNAYIQYFTEDKVSSKKINIHILGGKVNDVFERGKHTNKDWDRMLANASGPILDIVGKQVQLAYSVKSLQENAPHQGVELIQLYDSIIGIQHQIMGLTQTKRIPKNRMFGRVIWQGFMHADGIGAAFHDNTMKDVANVANLRKNSWGVAHEFGHVNQVRPNMKWVGTTEVTNNIYSVWTQYTYNSHSPKLERERLKDYDEPKIGGRITAYMESAFVHRQPWLTQAGPDRWDRQRPRDWGGDHFVKLVPLWQLQLYFNVAGKGNSWENKNFYGDIFTKAINAPATATKQDAYYQLEFIKNACDASKLDLTDFFEQSGMLIPIDLWVDDYTCAQMTITAADIAAVKQYASKYKKPSTPVLHYITANSTSIYKNRLPLNGIEGSGFEKREDKIIVQNSAWKNAVAFETYAGDKLVKIAFVGAGSNDVSSTTVHTPKGTTQVKAVGWDGKRINVL
;
A
#
# COMPACT_ATOMS: atom_id res chain seq x y z
N MET A 1 47.91 -5.26 -26.34
CA MET A 1 46.72 -4.89 -25.54
C MET A 1 47.01 -4.32 -24.14
N ASN A 2 48.27 -4.14 -23.70
CA ASN A 2 48.58 -3.61 -22.35
C ASN A 2 48.91 -2.11 -22.25
N LYS A 3 49.17 -1.38 -23.34
CA LYS A 3 49.57 0.05 -23.26
C LYS A 3 48.38 1.03 -23.20
N LEU A 4 47.21 0.66 -23.70
CA LEU A 4 46.02 1.52 -23.68
C LEU A 4 45.37 1.61 -22.29
N PHE A 5 45.44 0.51 -21.51
CA PHE A 5 44.90 0.45 -20.15
C PHE A 5 45.73 1.24 -19.13
N THR A 6 47.06 1.25 -19.26
CA THR A 6 47.96 1.99 -18.37
C THR A 6 47.84 3.51 -18.55
N PHE A 7 47.61 3.98 -19.79
CA PHE A 7 47.47 5.41 -20.08
C PHE A 7 46.16 6.01 -19.53
N LEU A 8 45.07 5.24 -19.56
CA LEU A 8 43.76 5.63 -19.00
C LEU A 8 43.77 5.67 -17.47
N LEU A 9 44.48 4.73 -16.82
CA LEU A 9 44.59 4.67 -15.36
C LEU A 9 45.43 5.85 -14.81
N ILE A 10 46.52 6.21 -15.52
CA ILE A 10 47.41 7.31 -15.12
C ILE A 10 46.70 8.67 -15.28
N THR A 11 45.91 8.89 -16.33
CA THR A 11 45.20 10.17 -16.54
C THR A 11 44.07 10.42 -15.53
N VAL A 12 43.39 9.38 -15.05
CA VAL A 12 42.31 9.54 -14.05
C VAL A 12 42.88 9.82 -12.65
N ILE A 13 43.99 9.17 -12.29
CA ILE A 13 44.71 9.40 -11.01
C ILE A 13 45.31 10.82 -10.99
N THR A 14 45.89 11.28 -12.10
CA THR A 14 46.53 12.61 -12.15
C THR A 14 45.53 13.76 -12.07
N VAL A 15 44.35 13.68 -12.69
CA VAL A 15 43.32 14.75 -12.60
C VAL A 15 42.73 14.84 -11.18
N GLN A 16 42.57 13.71 -10.50
CA GLN A 16 42.05 13.65 -9.14
C GLN A 16 43.06 14.20 -8.11
N SER A 17 44.34 13.84 -8.24
CA SER A 17 45.40 14.42 -7.42
C SER A 17 45.61 15.91 -7.73
N TYR A 18 45.48 16.34 -8.99
CA TYR A 18 45.65 17.75 -9.38
C TYR A 18 44.59 18.66 -8.80
N ALA A 19 43.29 18.36 -8.95
CA ALA A 19 42.22 19.22 -8.43
C ALA A 19 42.22 19.30 -6.89
N GLN A 20 42.62 18.21 -6.22
CA GLN A 20 42.74 18.15 -4.77
C GLN A 20 44.00 18.90 -4.27
N GLN A 21 45.12 18.80 -4.98
CA GLN A 21 46.31 19.64 -4.73
C GLN A 21 46.05 21.12 -5.00
N GLN A 22 45.28 21.45 -6.05
CA GLN A 22 45.06 22.80 -6.54
C GLN A 22 44.45 23.73 -5.48
N TYR A 23 43.58 23.20 -4.61
CA TYR A 23 42.93 23.99 -3.56
C TYR A 23 43.40 23.68 -2.14
N SER A 24 44.42 22.82 -2.00
CA SER A 24 45.03 22.47 -0.71
C SER A 24 45.66 23.66 0.01
N GLN A 25 45.93 24.78 -0.69
CA GLN A 25 46.40 26.02 -0.07
C GLN A 25 45.32 26.76 0.72
N VAL A 26 44.04 26.51 0.42
CA VAL A 26 42.90 27.19 1.07
C VAL A 26 42.15 26.23 2.00
N PHE A 27 41.86 25.00 1.55
CA PHE A 27 41.10 24.03 2.34
C PHE A 27 42.03 23.15 3.18
N ALA A 28 41.64 22.91 4.43
CA ALA A 28 42.37 22.04 5.36
C ALA A 28 41.98 20.56 5.22
N LYS A 29 40.84 20.28 4.60
CA LYS A 29 40.31 18.93 4.37
C LYS A 29 40.04 18.71 2.89
N ASP A 30 40.28 17.49 2.45
CA ASP A 30 40.05 17.04 1.08
C ASP A 30 38.58 17.08 0.65
N ASP A 31 37.67 17.02 1.63
CA ASP A 31 36.24 17.16 1.41
C ASP A 31 35.79 18.62 1.27
N TYR A 32 36.70 19.60 1.34
CA TYR A 32 36.41 21.04 1.27
C TYR A 32 35.46 21.55 2.37
N SER A 33 35.30 20.80 3.47
CA SER A 33 34.40 21.18 4.58
C SER A 33 35.00 22.20 5.55
N GLN A 34 36.31 22.48 5.43
CA GLN A 34 37.03 23.30 6.39
C GLN A 34 38.17 24.07 5.71
N LEU A 35 38.28 25.36 6.04
CA LEU A 35 39.42 26.20 5.63
C LEU A 35 40.64 25.97 6.52
N LYS A 36 41.83 26.24 5.97
CA LYS A 36 43.04 26.41 6.79
C LYS A 36 42.88 27.60 7.73
N LYS A 37 43.44 27.50 8.93
CA LYS A 37 43.35 28.54 9.97
C LYS A 37 43.84 29.92 9.49
N ASN A 38 44.79 29.93 8.55
CA ASN A 38 45.43 31.13 8.00
C ASN A 38 45.00 31.45 6.56
N ALA A 39 43.86 30.93 6.09
CA ALA A 39 43.35 31.24 4.75
C ALA A 39 43.01 32.73 4.61
N ARG A 40 43.72 33.45 3.73
CA ARG A 40 43.52 34.89 3.50
C ARG A 40 42.43 35.11 2.45
N ASP A 41 41.79 36.28 2.45
CA ASP A 41 40.78 36.62 1.43
C ASP A 41 41.35 36.55 0.02
N GLN A 42 42.58 37.01 -0.17
CA GLN A 42 43.26 36.90 -1.46
C GLN A 42 43.40 35.45 -1.95
N ASP A 43 43.66 34.51 -1.04
CA ASP A 43 43.80 33.09 -1.41
C ASP A 43 42.44 32.51 -1.83
N ILE A 44 41.34 32.97 -1.22
CA ILE A 44 39.96 32.62 -1.60
C ILE A 44 39.59 33.24 -2.96
N GLU A 45 39.95 34.50 -3.21
CA GLU A 45 39.68 35.18 -4.48
C GLU A 45 40.38 34.54 -5.67
N ASN A 46 41.53 33.91 -5.44
CA ASN A 46 42.29 33.20 -6.47
C ASN A 46 41.70 31.81 -6.82
N ILE A 47 40.63 31.37 -6.15
CA ILE A 47 39.95 30.11 -6.50
C ILE A 47 39.19 30.29 -7.81
N ASN A 48 39.65 29.64 -8.88
CA ASN A 48 39.01 29.74 -10.20
C ASN A 48 37.59 29.15 -10.25
N ASN A 49 37.32 28.08 -9.49
CA ASN A 49 36.00 27.48 -9.48
C ASN A 49 35.04 28.28 -8.60
N LEU A 50 33.97 28.82 -9.19
CA LEU A 50 33.04 29.71 -8.49
C LEU A 50 32.32 29.04 -7.31
N ILE A 51 31.97 27.75 -7.42
CA ILE A 51 31.32 26.99 -6.34
C ILE A 51 32.27 26.85 -5.15
N LEU A 52 33.53 26.48 -5.39
CA LEU A 52 34.53 26.37 -4.32
C LEU A 52 34.89 27.73 -3.73
N LYS A 53 34.98 28.79 -4.55
CA LYS A 53 35.19 30.16 -4.06
C LYS A 53 34.07 30.58 -3.13
N GLN A 54 32.82 30.40 -3.56
CA GLN A 54 31.65 30.75 -2.76
C GLN A 54 31.59 29.90 -1.47
N THR A 55 31.88 28.60 -1.55
CA THR A 55 31.97 27.72 -0.38
C THR A 55 33.03 28.21 0.60
N ALA A 56 34.22 28.58 0.12
CA ALA A 56 35.28 29.10 0.97
C ALA A 56 34.89 30.43 1.64
N ARG A 57 34.28 31.36 0.91
CA ARG A 57 33.77 32.61 1.50
C ARG A 57 32.75 32.33 2.60
N GLN A 58 31.75 31.50 2.32
CA GLN A 58 30.71 31.15 3.29
C GLN A 58 31.25 30.41 4.52
N LEU A 59 32.27 29.56 4.35
CA LEU A 59 32.96 28.91 5.47
C LEU A 59 33.71 29.93 6.33
N LYS A 60 34.35 30.93 5.71
CA LYS A 60 35.05 31.99 6.43
C LYS A 60 34.10 32.89 7.22
N GLU A 61 32.95 33.19 6.64
CA GLU A 61 31.88 34.01 7.25
C GLU A 61 31.03 33.24 8.28
N GLY A 62 31.17 31.91 8.35
CA GLY A 62 30.36 31.05 9.22
C GLY A 62 28.91 30.84 8.73
N SER A 63 28.60 31.23 7.48
CA SER A 63 27.26 31.12 6.87
C SER A 63 27.04 29.82 6.09
N TYR A 64 28.09 29.02 5.86
CA TYR A 64 28.01 27.79 5.07
C TYR A 64 27.17 26.69 5.76
N PRO A 65 26.11 26.15 5.12
CA PRO A 65 25.23 25.17 5.74
C PRO A 65 25.83 23.75 5.69
N ILE A 66 26.97 23.54 6.34
CA ILE A 66 27.76 22.30 6.23
C ILE A 66 26.95 21.03 6.54
N GLN A 67 26.10 21.06 7.57
CA GLN A 67 25.29 19.91 7.99
C GLN A 67 24.22 19.51 6.97
N LYS A 68 23.87 20.42 6.04
CA LYS A 68 22.90 20.17 4.96
C LYS A 68 23.59 19.69 3.68
N ARG A 69 24.89 19.95 3.53
CA ARG A 69 25.66 19.66 2.30
C ARG A 69 26.59 18.46 2.42
N LEU A 70 27.18 18.24 3.59
CA LEU A 70 28.04 17.09 3.90
C LEU A 70 27.28 16.10 4.78
N ARG A 71 26.92 14.94 4.23
CA ARG A 71 26.11 13.92 4.93
C ARG A 71 26.67 12.52 4.74
N ALA A 72 26.39 11.65 5.71
CA ALA A 72 26.72 10.23 5.67
C ALA A 72 25.54 9.42 5.11
N TYR A 73 25.70 8.88 3.91
CA TYR A 73 24.66 8.15 3.19
C TYR A 73 24.71 6.66 3.47
N THR A 74 23.52 6.06 3.58
CA THR A 74 23.36 4.68 4.04
C THR A 74 23.16 3.73 2.86
N ASN A 75 23.75 2.53 2.94
CA ASN A 75 23.48 1.49 1.95
C ASN A 75 22.11 0.84 2.18
N TYR A 76 21.41 0.56 1.08
CA TYR A 76 20.13 -0.12 1.05
C TYR A 76 20.17 -1.32 0.10
N GLN A 77 19.24 -2.25 0.27
CA GLN A 77 19.07 -3.33 -0.71
C GLN A 77 18.56 -2.72 -2.02
N SER A 78 19.04 -3.22 -3.16
CA SER A 78 18.52 -2.88 -4.48
C SER A 78 17.01 -3.10 -4.51
N PRO A 79 16.21 -2.09 -4.94
CA PRO A 79 14.76 -2.24 -5.04
C PRO A 79 14.33 -3.42 -5.92
N ASN A 80 15.15 -3.78 -6.92
CA ASN A 80 14.91 -4.93 -7.79
C ASN A 80 15.14 -6.27 -7.08
N SER A 81 16.22 -6.41 -6.31
CA SER A 81 16.42 -7.63 -5.51
C SER A 81 15.38 -7.76 -4.41
N LEU A 82 14.99 -6.65 -3.79
CA LEU A 82 13.92 -6.64 -2.80
C LEU A 82 12.57 -7.06 -3.40
N SER A 83 12.20 -6.50 -4.56
CA SER A 83 10.93 -6.81 -5.23
C SER A 83 10.84 -8.28 -5.63
N LYS A 84 11.93 -8.88 -6.11
CA LYS A 84 12.01 -10.34 -6.37
C LYS A 84 11.83 -11.16 -5.09
N ARG A 85 12.49 -10.77 -4.00
CA ARG A 85 12.44 -11.48 -2.71
C ARG A 85 11.07 -11.44 -2.04
N LEU A 86 10.35 -10.32 -2.16
CA LEU A 86 9.01 -10.15 -1.59
C LEU A 86 7.89 -10.40 -2.60
N LYS A 87 8.22 -10.61 -3.89
CA LYS A 87 7.27 -10.70 -5.01
C LYS A 87 6.35 -9.49 -5.15
N THR A 88 6.87 -8.30 -4.87
CA THR A 88 6.16 -7.01 -4.90
C THR A 88 6.61 -6.16 -6.08
N SER A 89 6.09 -4.93 -6.22
CA SER A 89 6.76 -3.88 -7.00
C SER A 89 8.03 -3.40 -6.26
N PRO A 90 8.98 -2.75 -6.98
CA PRO A 90 10.09 -2.08 -6.33
C PRO A 90 9.63 -1.10 -5.26
N TYR A 91 10.33 -1.10 -4.13
CA TYR A 91 10.24 -0.06 -3.11
C TYR A 91 11.05 1.18 -3.57
N SER A 92 11.27 2.16 -2.70
CA SER A 92 11.91 3.43 -3.03
C SER A 92 13.25 3.25 -3.72
N GLN A 93 13.36 3.88 -4.90
CA GLN A 93 14.61 4.06 -5.64
C GLN A 93 15.34 5.35 -5.20
N TYR A 94 14.85 6.00 -4.14
CA TYR A 94 15.18 7.36 -3.73
C TYR A 94 15.57 7.45 -2.24
N GLU A 95 15.94 6.33 -1.62
CA GLU A 95 16.17 6.16 -0.16
C GLU A 95 17.05 7.21 0.54
N ASN A 96 17.97 7.81 -0.20
CA ASN A 96 18.94 8.78 0.28
C ASN A 96 18.68 10.16 -0.36
N PRO A 97 17.58 10.88 -0.02
CA PRO A 97 17.39 12.26 -0.46
C PRO A 97 18.49 13.13 0.11
N THR A 98 19.10 13.97 -0.73
CA THR A 98 20.23 14.83 -0.35
C THR A 98 19.78 16.10 0.35
N GLY A 99 18.57 16.57 0.05
CA GLY A 99 18.10 17.91 0.43
C GLY A 99 18.66 19.02 -0.45
N ILE A 100 19.24 18.67 -1.61
CA ILE A 100 19.73 19.61 -2.62
C ILE A 100 18.80 19.56 -3.84
N TYR A 101 18.40 20.73 -4.32
CA TYR A 101 17.65 20.92 -5.55
C TYR A 101 18.57 21.55 -6.60
N PHE A 102 18.51 21.02 -7.82
CA PHE A 102 19.25 21.57 -8.96
C PHE A 102 18.30 22.17 -9.99
N THR A 103 18.78 23.19 -10.69
CA THR A 103 18.22 23.67 -11.95
C THR A 103 18.96 23.03 -13.13
N ALA A 104 18.30 22.91 -14.28
CA ALA A 104 18.98 22.49 -15.50
C ALA A 104 20.08 23.50 -15.86
N GLY A 105 21.28 22.99 -16.16
CA GLY A 105 22.47 23.79 -16.42
C GLY A 105 23.32 24.08 -15.18
N ASP A 106 22.89 23.75 -13.97
CA ASP A 106 23.72 23.91 -12.78
C ASP A 106 25.02 23.11 -12.90
N GLU A 107 26.12 23.67 -12.39
CA GLU A 107 27.32 22.91 -12.11
C GLU A 107 27.25 22.32 -10.70
N ALA A 108 27.67 21.07 -10.54
CA ALA A 108 27.74 20.42 -9.25
C ALA A 108 29.15 19.90 -8.98
N ILE A 109 29.76 20.40 -7.90
CA ILE A 109 30.92 19.75 -7.31
C ILE A 109 30.44 18.81 -6.21
N VAL A 110 30.87 17.56 -6.32
CA VAL A 110 30.58 16.50 -5.36
C VAL A 110 31.88 15.85 -4.93
N TRP A 111 32.17 15.89 -3.63
CA TRP A 111 33.23 15.07 -3.05
C TRP A 111 32.64 13.80 -2.45
N VAL A 112 33.25 12.65 -2.74
CA VAL A 112 32.81 11.33 -2.25
C VAL A 112 33.92 10.69 -1.42
N GLY A 113 33.60 10.29 -0.20
CA GLY A 113 34.51 9.52 0.66
C GLY A 113 34.73 8.09 0.16
N LYS A 114 35.43 7.27 0.96
CA LYS A 114 35.74 5.88 0.59
C LYS A 114 34.46 5.06 0.34
N THR A 115 34.31 4.57 -0.88
CA THR A 115 33.20 3.71 -1.36
C THR A 115 33.44 2.23 -1.10
N ASN A 116 34.71 1.83 -0.92
CA ASN A 116 35.12 0.43 -0.84
C ASN A 116 34.67 -0.39 -2.06
N GLY A 117 34.71 0.21 -3.25
CA GLY A 117 34.31 -0.44 -4.51
C GLY A 117 32.80 -0.45 -4.78
N SER A 118 31.99 0.17 -3.94
CA SER A 118 30.55 0.28 -4.19
C SER A 118 30.27 1.28 -5.31
N PRO A 119 29.41 0.97 -6.30
CA PRO A 119 28.98 1.94 -7.30
C PRO A 119 28.09 2.99 -6.66
N ILE A 120 28.42 4.27 -6.88
CA ILE A 120 27.67 5.41 -6.36
C ILE A 120 27.28 6.32 -7.51
N ALA A 121 26.07 6.83 -7.49
CA ALA A 121 25.64 7.89 -8.42
C ALA A 121 24.85 8.98 -7.70
N LEU A 122 24.92 10.20 -8.22
CA LEU A 122 23.98 11.26 -7.92
C LEU A 122 22.80 11.12 -8.90
N ARG A 123 21.58 10.95 -8.41
CA ARG A 123 20.36 11.00 -9.21
C ARG A 123 19.71 12.36 -9.06
N VAL A 124 19.36 13.04 -10.15
CA VAL A 124 18.55 14.27 -10.11
C VAL A 124 17.20 13.98 -10.79
N THR A 125 16.10 14.17 -10.05
CA THR A 125 14.75 13.78 -10.51
C THR A 125 13.77 14.94 -10.43
N ASN A 126 13.13 15.25 -11.56
CA ASN A 126 12.08 16.26 -11.66
C ASN A 126 10.74 15.69 -11.19
N TRP A 127 10.26 16.16 -10.04
CA TRP A 127 8.91 15.91 -9.53
C TRP A 127 8.00 17.12 -9.67
N ASP A 128 8.52 18.23 -10.18
CA ASP A 128 7.91 19.57 -10.09
C ASP A 128 6.70 19.75 -10.99
N ASP A 129 6.60 18.95 -12.06
CA ASP A 129 5.58 19.08 -13.08
C ASP A 129 5.35 17.75 -13.83
N LYS A 130 4.44 17.76 -14.81
CA LYS A 130 4.08 16.57 -15.61
C LYS A 130 5.24 16.00 -16.45
N ASN A 131 6.30 16.77 -16.70
CA ASN A 131 7.42 16.36 -17.53
C ASN A 131 8.47 15.64 -16.68
N PHE A 132 8.11 14.44 -16.20
CA PHE A 132 9.02 13.60 -15.44
C PHE A 132 10.32 13.37 -16.22
N LYS A 133 11.44 13.72 -15.60
CA LYS A 133 12.79 13.48 -16.10
C LYS A 133 13.68 13.10 -14.94
N GLN A 134 14.56 12.13 -15.15
CA GLN A 134 15.61 11.80 -14.20
C GLN A 134 16.91 11.48 -14.93
N LYS A 135 18.02 11.74 -14.27
CA LYS A 135 19.35 11.34 -14.74
C LYS A 135 20.24 10.93 -13.57
N ASP A 136 21.01 9.87 -13.80
CA ASP A 136 22.05 9.39 -12.89
C ASP A 136 23.42 9.83 -13.40
N TYR A 137 24.23 10.40 -12.50
CA TYR A 137 25.60 10.81 -12.73
C TYR A 137 26.50 9.92 -11.86
N ASN A 138 27.24 9.02 -12.50
CA ASN A 138 28.18 8.15 -11.78
C ASN A 138 29.22 8.99 -11.04
N LEU A 139 29.45 8.63 -9.78
CA LEU A 139 30.42 9.29 -8.92
C LEU A 139 31.60 8.36 -8.63
N LYS A 140 32.79 8.93 -8.60
CA LYS A 140 34.01 8.26 -8.10
C LYS A 140 34.39 8.82 -6.74
N GLU A 141 35.21 8.06 -5.99
CA GLU A 141 35.87 8.56 -4.78
C GLU A 141 36.60 9.88 -5.09
N GLY A 142 36.65 10.80 -4.12
CA GLY A 142 37.24 12.12 -4.26
C GLY A 142 36.39 13.10 -5.06
N TYR A 143 37.05 13.96 -5.84
CA TYR A 143 36.44 15.09 -6.54
C TYR A 143 35.68 14.67 -7.81
N ASN A 144 34.44 15.16 -7.94
CA ASN A 144 33.59 15.03 -9.13
C ASN A 144 33.06 16.42 -9.51
N ALA A 145 33.18 16.79 -10.79
CA ALA A 145 32.55 17.97 -11.37
C ALA A 145 31.53 17.51 -12.42
N LEU A 146 30.28 17.94 -12.26
CA LEU A 146 29.15 17.50 -13.07
C LEU A 146 28.44 18.71 -13.67
N LYS A 147 27.93 18.55 -14.90
CA LYS A 147 26.94 19.47 -15.48
C LYS A 147 25.57 18.83 -15.38
N ILE A 148 24.66 19.47 -14.65
CA ILE A 148 23.32 18.94 -14.42
C ILE A 148 22.42 19.29 -15.62
N GLU A 149 21.76 18.29 -16.18
CA GLU A 149 20.96 18.43 -17.41
C GLU A 149 19.48 18.67 -17.16
N ASN A 150 18.95 18.24 -16.01
CA ASN A 150 17.55 18.42 -15.65
C ASN A 150 17.42 19.00 -14.24
N LYS A 151 16.37 19.79 -14.03
CA LYS A 151 16.01 20.27 -12.70
C LYS A 151 15.48 19.14 -11.81
N GLY A 152 15.47 19.37 -10.50
CA GLY A 152 14.79 18.51 -9.53
C GLY A 152 15.56 18.21 -8.24
N ASN A 153 14.96 17.37 -7.41
CA ASN A 153 15.55 16.91 -6.14
C ASN A 153 16.66 15.89 -6.42
N ALA A 154 17.74 15.96 -5.63
CA ALA A 154 18.87 15.06 -5.78
C ALA A 154 18.89 13.93 -4.72
N TYR A 155 19.34 12.75 -5.13
CA TYR A 155 19.38 11.52 -4.33
C TYR A 155 20.72 10.79 -4.53
N ILE A 156 21.27 10.20 -3.47
CA ILE A 156 22.45 9.33 -3.59
C ILE A 156 22.01 7.89 -3.84
N GLN A 157 22.36 7.37 -5.01
CA GLN A 157 22.17 5.96 -5.35
C GLN A 157 23.29 5.16 -4.68
N TYR A 158 22.96 4.49 -3.57
CA TYR A 158 23.86 3.60 -2.83
C TYR A 158 23.13 2.31 -2.45
N PHE A 159 23.00 1.45 -3.45
CA PHE A 159 22.30 0.17 -3.36
C PHE A 159 23.26 -1.01 -3.52
N THR A 160 22.89 -2.17 -2.97
CA THR A 160 23.57 -3.44 -3.21
C THR A 160 22.56 -4.53 -3.54
N GLU A 161 22.91 -5.45 -4.44
CA GLU A 161 22.05 -6.61 -4.76
C GLU A 161 22.02 -7.62 -3.60
N ASP A 162 23.14 -7.76 -2.88
CA ASP A 162 23.35 -8.76 -1.84
C ASP A 162 23.13 -8.21 -0.41
N LYS A 163 24.05 -8.55 0.52
CA LYS A 163 24.00 -8.14 1.92
C LYS A 163 24.24 -6.64 2.04
N VAL A 164 23.25 -5.95 2.61
CA VAL A 164 23.33 -4.51 2.92
C VAL A 164 24.57 -4.20 3.76
N SER A 165 25.41 -3.31 3.25
CA SER A 165 26.59 -2.81 3.96
C SER A 165 26.18 -1.93 5.15
N SER A 166 26.86 -2.09 6.28
CA SER A 166 26.74 -1.16 7.41
C SER A 166 27.56 0.11 7.21
N LYS A 167 28.50 0.12 6.25
CA LYS A 167 29.38 1.26 5.99
C LYS A 167 28.60 2.38 5.31
N LYS A 168 28.57 3.55 5.95
CA LYS A 168 28.07 4.79 5.35
C LYS A 168 29.17 5.47 4.54
N ILE A 169 28.78 6.24 3.54
CA ILE A 169 29.70 7.04 2.72
C ILE A 169 29.42 8.51 2.96
N ASN A 170 30.44 9.26 3.37
CA ASN A 170 30.35 10.70 3.48
C ASN A 170 30.41 11.31 2.08
N ILE A 171 29.44 12.15 1.74
CA ILE A 171 29.41 12.87 0.47
C ILE A 171 29.12 14.34 0.74
N HIS A 172 29.95 15.22 0.18
CA HIS A 172 29.78 16.67 0.21
C HIS A 172 29.25 17.14 -1.14
N ILE A 173 28.07 17.74 -1.18
CA ILE A 173 27.48 18.33 -2.38
C ILE A 173 27.53 19.85 -2.27
N LEU A 174 28.48 20.46 -2.98
CA LEU A 174 28.78 21.89 -2.88
C LEU A 174 27.90 22.72 -3.82
N GLY A 175 27.50 22.15 -4.97
CA GLY A 175 26.62 22.81 -5.92
C GLY A 175 25.13 22.75 -5.52
N GLY A 176 24.28 23.38 -6.34
CA GLY A 176 22.83 23.39 -6.17
C GLY A 176 22.33 24.18 -4.96
N LYS A 177 21.01 24.26 -4.83
CA LYS A 177 20.32 24.99 -3.77
C LYS A 177 19.92 24.05 -2.64
N VAL A 178 20.06 24.49 -1.40
CA VAL A 178 19.61 23.73 -0.23
C VAL A 178 18.10 23.82 -0.12
N ASN A 179 17.43 22.67 -0.23
CA ASN A 179 15.98 22.52 -0.17
C ASN A 179 15.47 21.84 1.13
N ASP A 180 16.39 21.29 1.93
CA ASP A 180 16.11 20.46 3.12
C ASP A 180 15.43 19.11 2.82
N VAL A 181 15.37 18.26 3.85
CA VAL A 181 14.63 16.99 3.90
C VAL A 181 13.97 16.92 5.27
N PHE A 182 12.68 16.62 5.33
CA PHE A 182 12.05 16.34 6.62
C PHE A 182 12.32 14.88 7.01
N GLU A 183 12.89 14.62 8.19
CA GLU A 183 13.26 13.29 8.63
C GLU A 183 12.61 12.98 9.98
N ARG A 184 11.78 11.93 10.03
CA ARG A 184 11.11 11.49 11.25
C ARG A 184 12.14 11.14 12.33
N GLY A 185 11.95 11.68 13.53
CA GLY A 185 12.83 11.47 14.68
C GLY A 185 14.07 12.36 14.72
N LYS A 186 14.29 13.18 13.68
CA LYS A 186 15.30 14.26 13.69
C LYS A 186 14.66 15.65 13.72
N HIS A 187 13.55 15.83 13.01
CA HIS A 187 12.90 17.13 12.83
C HIS A 187 11.56 17.21 13.59
N THR A 188 11.24 18.42 14.05
CA THR A 188 9.99 18.79 14.74
C THR A 188 9.01 19.49 13.80
N ASN A 189 7.77 19.75 14.24
CA ASN A 189 6.83 20.55 13.44
C ASN A 189 7.28 22.01 13.25
N LYS A 190 8.08 22.56 14.18
CA LYS A 190 8.72 23.87 13.97
C LYS A 190 9.76 23.81 12.84
N ASP A 191 10.50 22.71 12.74
CA ASP A 191 11.43 22.50 11.62
C ASP A 191 10.68 22.33 10.30
N TRP A 192 9.56 21.60 10.32
CA TRP A 192 8.67 21.45 9.17
C TRP A 192 8.22 22.80 8.62
N ASP A 193 7.68 23.68 9.46
CA ASP A 193 7.22 25.00 9.01
C ASP A 193 8.37 25.84 8.45
N ARG A 194 9.53 25.81 9.11
CA ARG A 194 10.74 26.47 8.63
C ARG A 194 11.19 25.92 7.27
N MET A 195 11.15 24.60 7.06
CA MET A 195 11.53 23.97 5.80
C MET A 195 10.56 24.37 4.69
N LEU A 196 9.25 24.32 4.94
CA LEU A 196 8.25 24.73 3.96
C LEU A 196 8.35 26.21 3.61
N ALA A 197 8.62 27.09 4.57
CA ALA A 197 8.76 28.53 4.32
C ALA A 197 10.03 28.90 3.53
N ASN A 198 11.09 28.08 3.63
CA ASN A 198 12.41 28.37 3.04
C ASN A 198 12.83 27.39 1.94
N ALA A 199 11.90 26.56 1.44
CA ALA A 199 12.18 25.59 0.40
C ALA A 199 12.69 26.29 -0.88
N SER A 200 13.79 25.79 -1.43
CA SER A 200 14.38 26.32 -2.67
C SER A 200 13.77 25.70 -3.93
N GLY A 201 13.12 24.55 -3.81
CA GLY A 201 12.44 23.82 -4.87
C GLY A 201 10.96 23.58 -4.51
N PRO A 202 10.12 23.21 -5.49
CA PRO A 202 8.68 23.08 -5.28
C PRO A 202 8.28 21.78 -4.56
N ILE A 203 9.21 20.87 -4.30
CA ILE A 203 8.96 19.53 -3.79
C ILE A 203 9.83 19.28 -2.56
N LEU A 204 9.21 18.88 -1.44
CA LEU A 204 9.93 18.49 -0.22
C LEU A 204 9.96 16.97 -0.09
N ASP A 205 11.15 16.42 0.16
CA ASP A 205 11.31 15.02 0.57
C ASP A 205 10.99 14.85 2.06
N ILE A 206 10.16 13.86 2.38
CA ILE A 206 9.69 13.53 3.73
C ILE A 206 10.03 12.05 3.99
N VAL A 207 10.86 11.79 5.00
CA VAL A 207 11.43 10.46 5.26
C VAL A 207 10.89 9.92 6.57
N GLY A 208 10.06 8.88 6.48
CA GLY A 208 9.56 8.09 7.59
C GLY A 208 10.46 6.90 7.94
N LYS A 209 9.91 5.96 8.72
CA LYS A 209 10.53 4.67 9.04
C LYS A 209 10.33 3.64 7.93
N GLN A 210 9.15 3.61 7.31
CA GLN A 210 8.71 2.61 6.34
C GLN A 210 8.29 3.24 4.99
N VAL A 211 8.14 4.56 4.95
CA VAL A 211 7.72 5.30 3.76
C VAL A 211 8.57 6.55 3.54
N GLN A 212 8.77 6.91 2.29
CA GLN A 212 9.33 8.18 1.85
C GLN A 212 8.32 8.85 0.91
N LEU A 213 8.14 10.16 1.07
CA LEU A 213 7.24 10.96 0.24
C LEU A 213 8.02 12.08 -0.46
N ALA A 214 7.62 12.43 -1.68
CA ALA A 214 8.08 13.62 -2.40
C ALA A 214 6.87 14.45 -2.84
N TYR A 215 6.44 15.39 -2.00
CA TYR A 215 5.19 16.13 -2.16
C TYR A 215 5.41 17.64 -2.39
N SER A 216 4.43 18.27 -3.04
CA SER A 216 4.39 19.72 -3.31
C SER A 216 4.48 20.55 -2.03
N VAL A 217 5.49 21.42 -1.94
CA VAL A 217 5.67 22.36 -0.82
C VAL A 217 4.41 23.20 -0.65
N LYS A 218 3.84 23.70 -1.74
CA LYS A 218 2.62 24.50 -1.73
C LYS A 218 1.46 23.71 -1.09
N SER A 219 1.25 22.49 -1.55
CA SER A 219 0.14 21.65 -1.07
C SER A 219 0.35 21.23 0.39
N LEU A 220 1.59 21.04 0.83
CA LEU A 220 1.93 20.78 2.23
C LEU A 220 1.69 22.01 3.12
N GLN A 221 2.02 23.23 2.65
CA GLN A 221 1.72 24.48 3.36
C GLN A 221 0.21 24.67 3.55
N GLU A 222 -0.58 24.36 2.51
CA GLU A 222 -2.04 24.52 2.54
C GLU A 222 -2.73 23.45 3.41
N ASN A 223 -2.28 22.20 3.33
CA ASN A 223 -3.07 21.06 3.83
C ASN A 223 -2.49 20.37 5.09
N ALA A 224 -1.20 20.56 5.39
CA ALA A 224 -0.54 20.04 6.59
C ALA A 224 0.37 21.07 7.30
N PRO A 225 -0.09 22.32 7.55
CA PRO A 225 0.69 23.27 8.34
C PRO A 225 0.92 22.72 9.75
N HIS A 226 2.12 22.87 10.30
CA HIS A 226 2.47 22.43 11.65
C HIS A 226 2.30 20.92 11.93
N GLN A 227 2.16 20.08 10.90
CA GLN A 227 1.79 18.65 11.06
C GLN A 227 2.73 17.67 10.35
N GLY A 228 3.97 18.07 10.08
CA GLY A 228 4.95 17.21 9.40
C GLY A 228 5.21 15.88 10.12
N VAL A 229 5.31 15.91 11.45
CA VAL A 229 5.52 14.71 12.28
C VAL A 229 4.32 13.78 12.20
N GLU A 230 3.12 14.30 12.40
CA GLU A 230 1.86 13.55 12.41
C GLU A 230 1.56 12.94 11.03
N LEU A 231 1.80 13.71 9.96
CA LEU A 231 1.59 13.25 8.59
C LEU A 231 2.48 12.05 8.29
N ILE A 232 3.79 12.14 8.47
CA ILE A 232 4.69 11.04 8.13
C ILE A 232 4.48 9.82 9.06
N GLN A 233 4.08 10.05 10.32
CA GLN A 233 3.71 8.97 11.24
C GLN A 233 2.45 8.22 10.78
N LEU A 234 1.46 8.94 10.25
CA LEU A 234 0.24 8.34 9.71
C LEU A 234 0.56 7.47 8.50
N TYR A 235 1.39 7.95 7.55
CA TYR A 235 1.85 7.14 6.42
C TYR A 235 2.65 5.92 6.89
N ASP A 236 3.56 6.08 7.86
CA ASP A 236 4.31 4.94 8.44
C ASP A 236 3.36 3.90 9.08
N SER A 237 2.25 4.34 9.67
CA SER A 237 1.22 3.45 10.22
C SER A 237 0.46 2.72 9.12
N ILE A 238 0.10 3.38 8.02
CA ILE A 238 -0.57 2.73 6.88
C ILE A 238 0.33 1.63 6.31
N ILE A 239 1.60 1.92 6.04
CA ILE A 239 2.55 0.91 5.54
C ILE A 239 2.77 -0.21 6.56
N GLY A 240 2.84 0.13 7.86
CA GLY A 240 2.94 -0.86 8.93
C GLY A 240 1.79 -1.85 8.95
N ILE A 241 0.56 -1.38 8.73
CA ILE A 241 -0.63 -2.25 8.63
C ILE A 241 -0.52 -3.19 7.42
N GLN A 242 -0.03 -2.71 6.27
CA GLN A 242 0.20 -3.58 5.11
C GLN A 242 1.25 -4.65 5.39
N HIS A 243 2.39 -4.27 5.97
CA HIS A 243 3.43 -5.22 6.36
C HIS A 243 2.94 -6.26 7.39
N GLN A 244 1.99 -5.90 8.28
CA GLN A 244 1.34 -6.85 9.19
C GLN A 244 0.44 -7.84 8.44
N ILE A 245 -0.38 -7.36 7.51
CA ILE A 245 -1.23 -8.22 6.66
C ILE A 245 -0.38 -9.16 5.80
N MET A 246 0.78 -8.70 5.32
CA MET A 246 1.73 -9.53 4.56
C MET A 246 2.50 -10.54 5.42
N GLY A 247 2.39 -10.49 6.76
CA GLY A 247 3.15 -11.38 7.65
C GLY A 247 4.61 -10.96 7.87
N LEU A 248 5.03 -9.81 7.34
CA LEU A 248 6.44 -9.37 7.40
C LEU A 248 6.87 -8.99 8.82
N THR A 249 5.95 -8.50 9.65
CA THR A 249 6.24 -8.17 11.05
C THR A 249 6.57 -9.44 11.84
N GLN A 250 5.73 -10.45 11.70
CA GLN A 250 5.76 -11.71 12.44
C GLN A 250 6.96 -12.56 12.03
N THR A 251 7.26 -12.57 10.73
CA THR A 251 8.42 -13.29 10.16
C THR A 251 9.72 -12.48 10.23
N LYS A 252 9.70 -11.27 10.81
CA LYS A 252 10.87 -10.35 10.91
C LYS A 252 11.49 -10.03 9.55
N ARG A 253 10.65 -9.86 8.53
CA ARG A 253 11.02 -9.59 7.12
C ARG A 253 10.78 -8.16 6.66
N ILE A 254 10.32 -7.25 7.54
CA ILE A 254 10.18 -5.82 7.20
C ILE A 254 11.50 -5.32 6.61
N PRO A 255 11.51 -4.84 5.35
CA PRO A 255 12.74 -4.37 4.75
C PRO A 255 13.18 -3.05 5.39
N LYS A 256 14.49 -2.79 5.33
CA LYS A 256 15.05 -1.48 5.67
C LYS A 256 14.65 -0.40 4.65
N ASN A 257 14.42 -0.82 3.41
CA ASN A 257 13.89 0.04 2.36
C ASN A 257 12.47 0.51 2.70
N ARG A 258 12.16 1.72 2.27
CA ARG A 258 10.88 2.39 2.40
C ARG A 258 10.08 2.24 1.12
N MET A 259 8.77 2.23 1.23
CA MET A 259 7.90 2.45 0.07
C MET A 259 7.94 3.92 -0.32
N PHE A 260 7.71 4.24 -1.59
CA PHE A 260 7.78 5.60 -2.10
C PHE A 260 6.41 6.10 -2.54
N GLY A 261 6.02 7.29 -2.07
CA GLY A 261 4.86 8.04 -2.51
C GLY A 261 5.28 9.36 -3.14
N ARG A 262 4.61 9.80 -4.19
CA ARG A 262 4.96 11.07 -4.86
C ARG A 262 3.75 11.84 -5.33
N VAL A 263 3.92 13.14 -5.47
CA VAL A 263 2.97 13.98 -6.20
C VAL A 263 3.09 13.73 -7.71
N ILE A 264 1.97 13.80 -8.42
CA ILE A 264 1.91 13.83 -9.89
C ILE A 264 0.98 14.97 -10.35
N TRP A 265 1.09 15.29 -11.63
CA TRP A 265 0.41 16.45 -12.24
C TRP A 265 -0.52 16.07 -13.40
N GLN A 266 -0.68 14.77 -13.64
CA GLN A 266 -1.60 14.16 -14.60
C GLN A 266 -2.11 12.84 -14.03
N GLY A 267 -3.33 12.45 -14.40
CA GLY A 267 -4.01 11.29 -13.79
C GLY A 267 -4.69 11.64 -12.46
N PHE A 268 -4.91 10.65 -11.61
CA PHE A 268 -5.58 10.83 -10.31
C PHE A 268 -4.79 10.19 -9.16
N MET A 269 -4.95 8.89 -8.95
CA MET A 269 -4.14 8.10 -8.04
C MET A 269 -3.78 6.82 -8.77
N HIS A 270 -2.54 6.38 -8.65
CA HIS A 270 -2.10 5.11 -9.23
C HIS A 270 -0.84 4.60 -8.54
N ALA A 271 -0.48 3.36 -8.82
CA ALA A 271 0.80 2.78 -8.48
C ALA A 271 1.53 2.28 -9.73
N ASP A 272 2.84 2.44 -9.75
CA ASP A 272 3.70 2.01 -10.86
C ASP A 272 5.04 1.45 -10.37
N GLY A 273 5.99 1.24 -11.28
CA GLY A 273 7.33 0.73 -10.97
C GLY A 273 8.17 1.65 -10.08
N ILE A 274 7.73 2.88 -9.83
CA ILE A 274 8.40 3.85 -8.94
C ILE A 274 7.80 3.80 -7.53
N GLY A 275 6.48 3.61 -7.41
CA GLY A 275 5.77 3.59 -6.13
C GLY A 275 4.33 4.05 -6.27
N ALA A 276 3.74 4.55 -5.18
CA ALA A 276 2.42 5.17 -5.20
C ALA A 276 2.51 6.63 -5.70
N ALA A 277 1.47 7.07 -6.39
CA ALA A 277 1.41 8.38 -7.02
C ALA A 277 0.04 9.03 -6.73
N PHE A 278 0.07 10.29 -6.32
CA PHE A 278 -1.11 11.04 -5.91
C PHE A 278 -1.13 12.38 -6.63
N HIS A 279 -2.18 12.64 -7.39
CA HIS A 279 -2.33 13.89 -8.12
C HIS A 279 -2.44 15.06 -7.13
N ASP A 280 -1.85 16.20 -7.49
CA ASP A 280 -1.78 17.36 -6.60
C ASP A 280 -3.15 17.83 -6.07
N ASN A 281 -4.20 17.75 -6.89
CA ASN A 281 -5.59 18.03 -6.48
C ASN A 281 -6.14 17.13 -5.35
N THR A 282 -5.49 16.00 -5.06
CA THR A 282 -5.85 15.07 -3.98
C THR A 282 -5.12 15.38 -2.67
N MET A 283 -4.15 16.31 -2.67
CA MET A 283 -3.33 16.61 -1.50
C MET A 283 -4.14 17.18 -0.32
N LYS A 284 -5.28 17.80 -0.57
CA LYS A 284 -6.24 18.17 0.47
C LYS A 284 -6.75 16.99 1.31
N ASP A 285 -6.71 15.78 0.74
CA ASP A 285 -7.14 14.55 1.40
C ASP A 285 -5.92 13.73 1.83
N VAL A 286 -4.92 13.54 0.97
CA VAL A 286 -3.77 12.65 1.23
C VAL A 286 -2.61 13.32 1.96
N ALA A 287 -2.52 14.65 1.94
CA ALA A 287 -1.57 15.44 2.71
C ALA A 287 -2.27 16.29 3.78
N ASN A 288 -3.32 15.73 4.38
CA ASN A 288 -4.01 16.30 5.54
C ASN A 288 -4.27 15.18 6.55
N VAL A 289 -3.78 15.35 7.79
CA VAL A 289 -3.80 14.28 8.79
C VAL A 289 -5.22 13.83 9.15
N ALA A 290 -6.14 14.79 9.34
CA ALA A 290 -7.51 14.48 9.73
C ALA A 290 -8.28 13.78 8.59
N ASN A 291 -8.18 14.32 7.36
CA ASN A 291 -8.85 13.75 6.19
C ASN A 291 -8.29 12.38 5.84
N LEU A 292 -6.96 12.21 5.82
CA LEU A 292 -6.33 10.92 5.54
C LEU A 292 -6.69 9.87 6.61
N ARG A 293 -6.75 10.25 7.88
CA ARG A 293 -7.15 9.33 8.95
C ARG A 293 -8.63 8.94 8.84
N LYS A 294 -9.48 9.88 8.45
CA LYS A 294 -10.91 9.65 8.21
C LYS A 294 -11.16 8.79 6.97
N ASN A 295 -10.39 8.96 5.90
CA ASN A 295 -10.51 8.20 4.66
C ASN A 295 -9.13 7.83 4.10
N SER A 296 -8.61 6.71 4.60
CA SER A 296 -7.29 6.17 4.25
C SER A 296 -7.29 5.32 2.97
N TRP A 297 -8.46 5.07 2.38
CA TRP A 297 -8.64 4.08 1.32
C TRP A 297 -7.71 4.31 0.13
N GLY A 298 -7.68 5.51 -0.45
CA GLY A 298 -6.88 5.81 -1.65
C GLY A 298 -5.39 5.56 -1.41
N VAL A 299 -4.83 6.10 -0.32
CA VAL A 299 -3.41 5.90 0.02
C VAL A 299 -3.11 4.42 0.28
N ALA A 300 -3.94 3.74 1.06
CA ALA A 300 -3.75 2.32 1.35
C ALA A 300 -3.90 1.43 0.11
N HIS A 301 -4.77 1.81 -0.83
CA HIS A 301 -5.01 1.10 -2.09
C HIS A 301 -3.79 1.18 -3.02
N GLU A 302 -3.24 2.38 -3.25
CA GLU A 302 -2.08 2.55 -4.14
C GLU A 302 -0.82 1.89 -3.59
N PHE A 303 -0.52 2.06 -2.30
CA PHE A 303 0.57 1.30 -1.69
C PHE A 303 0.25 -0.21 -1.67
N GLY A 304 -1.02 -0.58 -1.58
CA GLY A 304 -1.48 -1.96 -1.68
C GLY A 304 -1.14 -2.60 -3.04
N HIS A 305 -1.19 -1.85 -4.15
CA HIS A 305 -0.70 -2.32 -5.45
C HIS A 305 0.81 -2.57 -5.47
N VAL A 306 1.60 -1.71 -4.81
CA VAL A 306 3.04 -1.93 -4.66
C VAL A 306 3.28 -3.25 -3.90
N ASN A 307 2.53 -3.50 -2.82
CA ASN A 307 2.60 -4.71 -1.99
C ASN A 307 1.78 -5.90 -2.48
N GLN A 308 1.22 -5.83 -3.69
CA GLN A 308 0.42 -6.91 -4.24
C GLN A 308 1.34 -8.06 -4.67
N VAL A 309 1.43 -9.07 -3.81
CA VAL A 309 2.29 -10.25 -3.99
C VAL A 309 1.84 -11.02 -5.21
N ARG A 310 2.71 -11.16 -6.21
CA ARG A 310 2.36 -11.74 -7.50
C ARG A 310 3.27 -12.88 -7.93
N PRO A 311 2.72 -13.94 -8.54
CA PRO A 311 1.31 -14.13 -8.91
C PRO A 311 0.41 -14.66 -7.78
N ASN A 312 0.98 -15.13 -6.67
CA ASN A 312 0.27 -15.92 -5.65
C ASN A 312 -0.85 -15.17 -4.88
N MET A 313 -0.87 -13.84 -4.89
CA MET A 313 -1.96 -13.00 -4.36
C MET A 313 -2.44 -11.97 -5.40
N LYS A 314 -2.16 -12.22 -6.69
CA LYS A 314 -2.63 -11.41 -7.84
C LYS A 314 -2.68 -12.30 -9.08
N TRP A 315 -3.85 -12.88 -9.32
CA TRP A 315 -4.19 -13.64 -10.53
C TRP A 315 -5.25 -12.89 -11.34
N VAL A 316 -5.59 -13.40 -12.52
CA VAL A 316 -6.62 -12.79 -13.39
C VAL A 316 -7.90 -12.47 -12.61
N GLY A 317 -8.46 -11.29 -12.85
CA GLY A 317 -9.67 -10.83 -12.18
C GLY A 317 -9.47 -10.23 -10.78
N THR A 318 -8.23 -10.13 -10.28
CA THR A 318 -7.94 -9.69 -8.90
C THR A 318 -7.00 -8.50 -8.75
N THR A 319 -6.60 -7.86 -9.86
CA THR A 319 -5.72 -6.67 -9.86
C THR A 319 -6.20 -5.58 -8.90
N GLU A 320 -7.50 -5.34 -8.86
CA GLU A 320 -8.18 -4.34 -8.02
C GLU A 320 -8.97 -4.98 -6.88
N VAL A 321 -8.60 -6.19 -6.45
CA VAL A 321 -9.35 -6.94 -5.43
C VAL A 321 -8.46 -7.26 -4.24
N THR A 322 -7.36 -7.97 -4.45
CA THR A 322 -6.54 -8.48 -3.32
C THR A 322 -5.78 -7.36 -2.62
N ASN A 323 -5.42 -6.28 -3.31
CA ASN A 323 -4.88 -5.07 -2.69
C ASN A 323 -5.88 -4.39 -1.75
N ASN A 324 -7.19 -4.51 -2.01
CA ASN A 324 -8.20 -3.86 -1.18
C ASN A 324 -8.33 -4.45 0.23
N ILE A 325 -7.75 -5.62 0.51
CA ILE A 325 -7.65 -6.12 1.90
C ILE A 325 -6.82 -5.16 2.77
N TYR A 326 -5.78 -4.56 2.21
CA TYR A 326 -4.98 -3.54 2.88
C TYR A 326 -5.80 -2.29 3.18
N SER A 327 -6.60 -1.85 2.20
CA SER A 327 -7.42 -0.65 2.28
C SER A 327 -8.56 -0.79 3.29
N VAL A 328 -9.36 -1.86 3.18
CA VAL A 328 -10.50 -2.09 4.08
C VAL A 328 -10.04 -2.29 5.52
N TRP A 329 -8.93 -3.00 5.73
CA TRP A 329 -8.38 -3.21 7.07
C TRP A 329 -7.78 -1.95 7.69
N THR A 330 -7.07 -1.14 6.90
CA THR A 330 -6.54 0.14 7.38
C THR A 330 -7.68 1.08 7.79
N GLN A 331 -8.70 1.19 6.94
CA GLN A 331 -9.89 2.01 7.19
C GLN A 331 -10.63 1.55 8.45
N TYR A 332 -10.82 0.24 8.62
CA TYR A 332 -11.43 -0.35 9.80
C TYR A 332 -10.59 -0.13 11.07
N THR A 333 -9.27 -0.25 10.97
CA THR A 333 -8.36 -0.03 12.11
C THR A 333 -8.42 1.41 12.62
N TYR A 334 -8.58 2.39 11.74
CA TYR A 334 -8.72 3.79 12.14
C TYR A 334 -10.14 4.17 12.55
N ASN A 335 -11.15 3.54 11.93
CA ASN A 335 -12.56 3.97 12.03
C ASN A 335 -13.50 2.76 12.23
N SER A 336 -13.23 1.90 13.21
CA SER A 336 -13.99 0.65 13.44
C SER A 336 -15.49 0.87 13.72
N HIS A 337 -15.88 2.05 14.21
CA HIS A 337 -17.27 2.44 14.43
C HIS A 337 -18.03 2.83 13.15
N SER A 338 -17.31 3.07 12.04
CA SER A 338 -17.87 3.38 10.74
C SER A 338 -17.20 2.51 9.65
N PRO A 339 -17.43 1.20 9.69
CA PRO A 339 -16.82 0.26 8.75
C PRO A 339 -17.34 0.50 7.33
N LYS A 340 -16.43 0.67 6.37
CA LYS A 340 -16.73 1.24 5.05
C LYS A 340 -17.81 0.49 4.28
N LEU A 341 -17.66 -0.83 4.11
CA LEU A 341 -18.57 -1.63 3.27
C LEU A 341 -19.96 -1.74 3.90
N GLU A 342 -20.06 -1.74 5.22
CA GLU A 342 -21.32 -1.81 5.96
C GLU A 342 -22.00 -0.43 6.14
N ARG A 343 -21.35 0.67 5.71
CA ARG A 343 -21.87 2.05 5.84
C ARG A 343 -21.99 2.80 4.52
N GLU A 344 -21.42 2.30 3.43
CA GLU A 344 -21.60 2.92 2.12
C GLU A 344 -23.02 2.69 1.59
N ARG A 345 -23.60 3.75 1.00
CA ARG A 345 -24.90 3.69 0.33
C ARG A 345 -24.68 3.53 -1.17
N LEU A 346 -24.81 2.30 -1.66
CA LEU A 346 -24.66 1.96 -3.08
C LEU A 346 -25.83 1.08 -3.52
N LYS A 347 -26.07 1.03 -4.83
CA LYS A 347 -27.10 0.18 -5.44
C LYS A 347 -26.74 -1.30 -5.26
N ASP A 348 -27.68 -2.10 -4.76
CA ASP A 348 -27.62 -3.56 -4.91
C ASP A 348 -28.54 -4.04 -6.05
N TYR A 349 -28.93 -5.31 -6.07
CA TYR A 349 -29.81 -5.84 -7.11
C TYR A 349 -31.21 -5.18 -7.14
N ASP A 350 -31.63 -4.57 -6.02
CA ASP A 350 -32.96 -3.98 -5.88
C ASP A 350 -32.89 -2.45 -5.85
N GLU A 351 -32.12 -1.87 -4.94
CA GLU A 351 -32.13 -0.42 -4.69
C GLU A 351 -30.83 0.12 -4.04
N PRO A 352 -30.57 1.44 -4.12
CA PRO A 352 -29.52 2.08 -3.32
C PRO A 352 -29.79 2.00 -1.81
N LYS A 353 -28.94 1.27 -1.09
CA LYS A 353 -29.05 1.10 0.37
C LYS A 353 -27.69 1.02 1.07
N ILE A 354 -27.70 1.25 2.38
CA ILE A 354 -26.53 1.06 3.24
C ILE A 354 -26.13 -0.41 3.23
N GLY A 355 -24.86 -0.69 2.90
CA GLY A 355 -24.36 -2.04 2.74
C GLY A 355 -24.59 -2.66 1.37
N GLY A 356 -24.93 -1.86 0.35
CA GLY A 356 -25.34 -2.33 -0.97
C GLY A 356 -24.35 -3.30 -1.65
N ARG A 357 -23.03 -3.12 -1.46
CA ARG A 357 -22.04 -4.06 -2.01
C ARG A 357 -22.03 -5.41 -1.29
N ILE A 358 -22.27 -5.43 0.01
CA ILE A 358 -22.37 -6.66 0.78
C ILE A 358 -23.65 -7.41 0.39
N THR A 359 -24.78 -6.73 0.25
CA THR A 359 -26.03 -7.37 -0.21
C THR A 359 -25.91 -7.85 -1.65
N ALA A 360 -25.28 -7.09 -2.55
CA ALA A 360 -24.98 -7.53 -3.91
C ALA A 360 -24.10 -8.81 -3.94
N TYR A 361 -23.06 -8.87 -3.10
CA TYR A 361 -22.26 -10.08 -2.93
C TYR A 361 -23.10 -11.26 -2.42
N MET A 362 -23.84 -11.08 -1.32
CA MET A 362 -24.62 -12.17 -0.76
C MET A 362 -25.68 -12.68 -1.73
N GLU A 363 -26.38 -11.79 -2.45
CA GLU A 363 -27.37 -12.21 -3.44
C GLU A 363 -26.70 -12.93 -4.63
N SER A 364 -25.67 -12.34 -5.22
CA SER A 364 -24.97 -12.94 -6.37
C SER A 364 -24.35 -14.32 -6.05
N ALA A 365 -23.72 -14.46 -4.88
CA ALA A 365 -23.07 -15.69 -4.47
C ALA A 365 -24.07 -16.73 -3.95
N PHE A 366 -25.06 -16.33 -3.14
CA PHE A 366 -25.86 -17.28 -2.35
C PHE A 366 -27.18 -17.61 -3.03
N VAL A 367 -27.79 -16.64 -3.72
CA VAL A 367 -29.06 -16.81 -4.45
C VAL A 367 -28.80 -17.17 -5.90
N HIS A 368 -27.99 -16.38 -6.59
CA HIS A 368 -27.72 -16.58 -8.03
C HIS A 368 -26.62 -17.61 -8.30
N ARG A 369 -25.90 -18.06 -7.26
CA ARG A 369 -24.83 -19.06 -7.33
C ARG A 369 -23.75 -18.73 -8.37
N GLN A 370 -23.46 -17.43 -8.53
CA GLN A 370 -22.45 -16.97 -9.49
C GLN A 370 -21.04 -17.31 -9.00
N PRO A 371 -20.14 -17.79 -9.89
CA PRO A 371 -18.74 -17.95 -9.56
C PRO A 371 -18.12 -16.65 -9.05
N TRP A 372 -17.25 -16.76 -8.05
CA TRP A 372 -16.42 -15.64 -7.63
C TRP A 372 -15.56 -15.22 -8.83
N LEU A 373 -15.29 -13.92 -8.96
CA LEU A 373 -14.79 -13.21 -10.15
C LEU A 373 -15.86 -12.69 -11.13
N THR A 374 -17.09 -13.23 -11.15
CA THR A 374 -18.13 -12.80 -12.10
C THR A 374 -19.32 -12.08 -11.46
N GLN A 375 -19.25 -11.86 -10.15
CA GLN A 375 -20.34 -11.31 -9.35
C GLN A 375 -20.51 -9.81 -9.64
N ALA A 376 -21.70 -9.43 -10.11
CA ALA A 376 -22.02 -8.05 -10.48
C ALA A 376 -22.21 -7.14 -9.24
N GLY A 377 -22.03 -5.84 -9.45
CA GLY A 377 -22.16 -4.82 -8.41
C GLY A 377 -22.03 -3.39 -8.95
N PRO A 378 -22.08 -2.37 -8.08
CA PRO A 378 -22.01 -0.95 -8.44
C PRO A 378 -20.98 -0.54 -9.51
N ASP A 379 -19.80 -1.14 -9.48
CA ASP A 379 -18.69 -0.81 -10.38
C ASP A 379 -18.83 -1.55 -11.73
N ARG A 380 -19.58 -2.66 -11.76
CA ARG A 380 -19.77 -3.53 -12.93
C ARG A 380 -21.15 -4.21 -12.94
N TRP A 381 -22.22 -3.42 -13.06
CA TRP A 381 -23.58 -3.96 -13.27
C TRP A 381 -23.74 -4.50 -14.68
N ASP A 382 -23.26 -3.73 -15.66
CA ASP A 382 -23.35 -4.06 -17.08
C ASP A 382 -22.02 -4.65 -17.57
N ARG A 383 -22.12 -5.63 -18.47
CA ARG A 383 -20.94 -6.14 -19.17
C ARG A 383 -20.51 -5.15 -20.23
N GLN A 384 -19.33 -4.58 -20.04
CA GLN A 384 -18.77 -3.63 -21.02
C GLN A 384 -18.39 -4.31 -22.34
N ARG A 385 -18.10 -5.62 -22.32
CA ARG A 385 -17.78 -6.41 -23.51
C ARG A 385 -18.48 -7.76 -23.45
N PRO A 386 -19.02 -8.29 -24.58
CA PRO A 386 -19.74 -9.57 -24.58
C PRO A 386 -18.93 -10.78 -24.07
N ARG A 387 -17.60 -10.73 -24.22
CA ARG A 387 -16.68 -11.77 -23.73
C ARG A 387 -16.10 -11.51 -22.34
N ASP A 388 -16.31 -10.34 -21.75
CA ASP A 388 -15.80 -10.01 -20.42
C ASP A 388 -16.82 -10.39 -19.34
N TRP A 389 -16.43 -11.32 -18.48
CA TRP A 389 -17.22 -11.75 -17.33
C TRP A 389 -16.69 -11.20 -16.00
N GLY A 390 -15.79 -10.23 -16.01
CA GLY A 390 -15.25 -9.59 -14.81
C GLY A 390 -16.34 -8.87 -14.00
N GLY A 391 -16.50 -9.29 -12.74
CA GLY A 391 -17.42 -8.71 -11.76
C GLY A 391 -16.83 -7.54 -10.97
N ASP A 392 -17.65 -6.98 -10.08
CA ASP A 392 -17.35 -5.79 -9.28
C ASP A 392 -16.20 -6.03 -8.29
N HIS A 393 -15.27 -5.07 -8.24
CA HIS A 393 -14.02 -5.15 -7.49
C HIS A 393 -14.22 -5.26 -5.98
N PHE A 394 -15.22 -4.56 -5.44
CA PHE A 394 -15.51 -4.49 -4.02
C PHE A 394 -16.48 -5.60 -3.57
N VAL A 395 -17.39 -6.04 -4.45
CA VAL A 395 -18.19 -7.26 -4.25
C VAL A 395 -17.25 -8.46 -4.09
N LYS A 396 -16.25 -8.59 -4.96
CA LYS A 396 -15.21 -9.64 -4.86
C LYS A 396 -14.37 -9.54 -3.58
N LEU A 397 -14.22 -8.34 -2.99
CA LEU A 397 -13.51 -8.13 -1.72
C LEU A 397 -14.29 -8.69 -0.51
N VAL A 398 -15.62 -8.70 -0.53
CA VAL A 398 -16.43 -9.06 0.64
C VAL A 398 -16.01 -10.40 1.29
N PRO A 399 -15.82 -11.53 0.58
CA PRO A 399 -15.39 -12.77 1.23
C PRO A 399 -14.00 -12.67 1.88
N LEU A 400 -13.09 -11.87 1.32
CA LEU A 400 -11.78 -11.63 1.94
C LEU A 400 -11.95 -10.82 3.24
N TRP A 401 -12.81 -9.80 3.20
CA TRP A 401 -13.14 -9.01 4.38
C TRP A 401 -13.79 -9.85 5.50
N GLN A 402 -14.68 -10.77 5.15
CA GLN A 402 -15.34 -11.68 6.09
C GLN A 402 -14.35 -12.57 6.83
N LEU A 403 -13.36 -13.13 6.14
CA LEU A 403 -12.30 -13.92 6.77
C LEU A 403 -11.47 -13.07 7.76
N GLN A 404 -11.13 -11.83 7.38
CA GLN A 404 -10.42 -10.91 8.28
C GLN A 404 -11.22 -10.63 9.55
N LEU A 405 -12.51 -10.31 9.41
CA LEU A 405 -13.42 -10.08 10.54
C LEU A 405 -13.52 -11.31 11.45
N TYR A 406 -13.71 -12.50 10.86
CA TYR A 406 -13.90 -13.73 11.62
C TYR A 406 -12.66 -14.07 12.47
N PHE A 407 -11.47 -14.07 11.88
CA PHE A 407 -10.26 -14.51 12.58
C PHE A 407 -9.64 -13.44 13.49
N ASN A 408 -9.69 -12.15 13.11
CA ASN A 408 -9.03 -11.09 13.87
C ASN A 408 -9.95 -10.38 14.87
N VAL A 409 -11.24 -10.22 14.52
CA VAL A 409 -12.18 -9.43 15.34
C VAL A 409 -13.06 -10.34 16.17
N ALA A 410 -13.83 -11.22 15.53
CA ALA A 410 -14.72 -12.14 16.22
C ALA A 410 -13.94 -13.25 16.96
N GLY A 411 -12.79 -13.66 16.41
CA GLY A 411 -11.90 -14.63 17.01
C GLY A 411 -11.22 -14.15 18.29
N LYS A 412 -11.15 -12.84 18.56
CA LYS A 412 -10.39 -12.30 19.70
C LYS A 412 -10.80 -12.92 21.03
N GLY A 413 -9.87 -13.63 21.69
CA GLY A 413 -10.11 -14.31 22.97
C GLY A 413 -10.76 -15.68 22.85
N ASN A 414 -10.94 -16.19 21.63
CA ASN A 414 -11.51 -17.50 21.35
C ASN A 414 -10.45 -18.46 20.76
N SER A 415 -10.72 -19.77 20.77
CA SER A 415 -9.78 -20.79 20.27
C SER A 415 -9.51 -20.73 18.76
N TRP A 416 -10.35 -20.03 17.99
CA TRP A 416 -10.18 -19.81 16.55
C TRP A 416 -9.57 -18.43 16.23
N GLU A 417 -9.06 -17.69 17.22
CA GLU A 417 -8.32 -16.45 16.97
C GLU A 417 -7.12 -16.73 16.06
N ASN A 418 -7.01 -15.98 14.96
CA ASN A 418 -5.77 -15.92 14.20
C ASN A 418 -5.49 -14.48 13.74
N LYS A 419 -4.72 -13.75 14.55
CA LYS A 419 -4.27 -12.37 14.25
C LYS A 419 -3.39 -12.27 13.00
N ASN A 420 -2.81 -13.39 12.57
CA ASN A 420 -1.90 -13.47 11.45
C ASN A 420 -2.50 -14.24 10.27
N PHE A 421 -3.82 -14.42 10.22
CA PHE A 421 -4.50 -15.23 9.20
C PHE A 421 -4.02 -14.89 7.77
N TYR A 422 -4.12 -13.62 7.36
CA TYR A 422 -3.54 -13.20 6.08
C TYR A 422 -2.01 -13.23 6.08
N GLY A 423 -1.35 -12.89 7.19
CA GLY A 423 0.11 -12.93 7.27
C GLY A 423 0.70 -14.31 6.97
N ASP A 424 0.05 -15.38 7.41
CA ASP A 424 0.45 -16.76 7.14
C ASP A 424 0.22 -17.12 5.66
N ILE A 425 -0.91 -16.70 5.08
CA ILE A 425 -1.21 -16.88 3.64
C ILE A 425 -0.17 -16.15 2.78
N PHE A 426 0.09 -14.87 3.07
CA PHE A 426 1.06 -14.05 2.36
C PHE A 426 2.49 -14.61 2.53
N THR A 427 2.85 -15.08 3.73
CA THR A 427 4.16 -15.71 3.94
C THR A 427 4.36 -16.92 3.04
N LYS A 428 3.35 -17.79 2.91
CA LYS A 428 3.38 -18.92 1.98
C LYS A 428 3.42 -18.46 0.53
N ALA A 429 2.62 -17.47 0.16
CA ALA A 429 2.59 -16.89 -1.18
C ALA A 429 3.96 -16.32 -1.60
N ILE A 430 4.62 -15.59 -0.71
CA ILE A 430 5.96 -15.03 -0.94
C ILE A 430 7.00 -16.14 -1.09
N ASN A 431 6.92 -17.19 -0.27
CA ASN A 431 7.89 -18.29 -0.28
C ASN A 431 7.63 -19.35 -1.37
N ALA A 432 6.46 -19.35 -1.99
CA ALA A 432 6.13 -20.30 -3.04
C ALA A 432 7.12 -20.19 -4.21
N PRO A 433 7.56 -21.29 -4.83
CA PRO A 433 8.45 -21.22 -5.98
C PRO A 433 7.78 -20.50 -7.16
N ALA A 434 8.57 -19.73 -7.91
CA ALA A 434 8.11 -19.16 -9.17
C ALA A 434 7.87 -20.30 -10.17
N THR A 435 6.66 -20.39 -10.72
CA THR A 435 6.29 -21.46 -11.66
C THR A 435 5.60 -20.84 -12.86
N ALA A 436 6.32 -20.71 -13.98
CA ALA A 436 5.79 -20.12 -15.22
C ALA A 436 4.73 -20.97 -15.92
N THR A 437 4.51 -22.20 -15.47
CA THR A 437 3.60 -23.18 -16.08
C THR A 437 2.22 -23.25 -15.41
N LYS A 438 2.00 -22.50 -14.31
CA LYS A 438 0.73 -22.53 -13.58
C LYS A 438 -0.25 -21.51 -14.17
N GLN A 439 -1.47 -21.96 -14.41
CA GLN A 439 -2.60 -21.11 -14.83
C GLN A 439 -3.19 -20.36 -13.62
N ASP A 440 -3.93 -19.28 -13.86
CA ASP A 440 -4.50 -18.45 -12.79
C ASP A 440 -5.37 -19.20 -11.78
N ALA A 441 -6.11 -20.21 -12.23
CA ALA A 441 -6.92 -21.09 -11.38
C ALA A 441 -6.11 -21.74 -10.25
N TYR A 442 -4.85 -22.10 -10.53
CA TYR A 442 -3.96 -22.65 -9.50
C TYR A 442 -3.78 -21.68 -8.33
N TYR A 443 -3.65 -20.38 -8.58
CA TYR A 443 -3.42 -19.41 -7.51
C TYR A 443 -4.65 -19.19 -6.63
N GLN A 444 -5.86 -19.20 -7.21
CA GLN A 444 -7.10 -19.17 -6.43
C GLN A 444 -7.25 -20.41 -5.54
N LEU A 445 -6.99 -21.59 -6.08
CA LEU A 445 -7.10 -22.84 -5.32
C LEU A 445 -6.01 -22.96 -4.24
N GLU A 446 -4.80 -22.50 -4.52
CA GLU A 446 -3.74 -22.41 -3.50
C GLU A 446 -4.06 -21.37 -2.42
N PHE A 447 -4.68 -20.24 -2.76
CA PHE A 447 -5.18 -19.29 -1.76
C PHE A 447 -6.15 -19.97 -0.79
N ILE A 448 -7.09 -20.77 -1.29
CA ILE A 448 -8.06 -21.51 -0.48
C ILE A 448 -7.38 -22.53 0.43
N LYS A 449 -6.44 -23.33 -0.11
CA LYS A 449 -5.66 -24.28 0.70
C LYS A 449 -4.82 -23.58 1.77
N ASN A 450 -4.21 -22.45 1.43
CA ASN A 450 -3.42 -21.65 2.35
C ASN A 450 -4.28 -21.03 3.45
N ALA A 451 -5.51 -20.60 3.15
CA ALA A 451 -6.48 -20.15 4.13
C ALA A 451 -6.88 -21.27 5.11
N CYS A 452 -7.10 -22.49 4.61
CA CYS A 452 -7.37 -23.65 5.46
C CYS A 452 -6.16 -23.97 6.36
N ASP A 453 -4.95 -23.96 5.79
CA ASP A 453 -3.73 -24.22 6.56
C ASP A 453 -3.40 -23.13 7.59
N ALA A 454 -3.70 -21.87 7.30
CA ALA A 454 -3.49 -20.74 8.22
C ALA A 454 -4.48 -20.79 9.38
N SER A 455 -5.75 -21.09 9.10
CA SER A 455 -6.78 -21.20 10.14
C SER A 455 -6.75 -22.52 10.91
N LYS A 456 -6.13 -23.57 10.34
CA LYS A 456 -6.30 -24.97 10.79
C LYS A 456 -7.77 -25.41 10.80
N LEU A 457 -8.57 -24.82 9.91
CA LEU A 457 -9.98 -25.13 9.70
C LEU A 457 -10.22 -25.51 8.25
N ASP A 458 -11.20 -26.39 8.05
CA ASP A 458 -11.74 -26.66 6.73
C ASP A 458 -12.75 -25.55 6.37
N LEU A 459 -12.31 -24.61 5.55
CA LEU A 459 -13.10 -23.45 5.11
C LEU A 459 -13.87 -23.68 3.80
N THR A 460 -13.94 -24.93 3.32
CA THR A 460 -14.52 -25.20 2.00
C THR A 460 -15.97 -24.81 1.88
N ASP A 461 -16.79 -25.00 2.92
CA ASP A 461 -18.21 -24.59 2.91
C ASP A 461 -18.36 -23.06 2.74
N PHE A 462 -17.45 -22.29 3.35
CA PHE A 462 -17.40 -20.84 3.17
C PHE A 462 -17.04 -20.47 1.72
N PHE A 463 -16.04 -21.14 1.15
CA PHE A 463 -15.58 -20.87 -0.21
C PHE A 463 -16.53 -21.36 -1.30
N GLU A 464 -17.32 -22.41 -1.04
CA GLU A 464 -18.43 -22.80 -1.90
C GLU A 464 -19.54 -21.77 -1.86
N GLN A 465 -19.86 -21.26 -0.67
CA GLN A 465 -20.90 -20.25 -0.52
C GLN A 465 -20.49 -18.91 -1.14
N SER A 466 -19.21 -18.52 -1.07
CA SER A 466 -18.71 -17.29 -1.68
C SER A 466 -18.59 -17.34 -3.21
N GLY A 467 -18.74 -18.53 -3.81
CA GLY A 467 -18.55 -18.77 -5.23
C GLY A 467 -17.11 -19.09 -5.64
N MET A 468 -16.15 -19.12 -4.71
CA MET A 468 -14.74 -19.42 -5.00
C MET A 468 -14.47 -20.90 -5.31
N LEU A 469 -15.37 -21.80 -4.87
CA LEU A 469 -15.39 -23.23 -5.22
C LEU A 469 -16.66 -23.59 -6.02
N ILE A 470 -16.93 -22.81 -7.07
CA ILE A 470 -17.92 -23.14 -8.10
C ILE A 470 -17.17 -23.35 -9.43
N PRO A 471 -17.54 -24.36 -10.24
CA PRO A 471 -16.93 -24.51 -11.56
C PRO A 471 -17.06 -23.23 -12.39
N ILE A 472 -15.97 -22.84 -13.03
CA ILE A 472 -15.91 -21.69 -13.93
C ILE A 472 -15.12 -22.08 -15.17
N ASP A 473 -15.54 -21.61 -16.32
CA ASP A 473 -14.77 -21.66 -17.57
C ASP A 473 -15.11 -20.41 -18.39
N LEU A 474 -14.65 -19.26 -17.90
CA LEU A 474 -15.02 -17.94 -18.43
C LEU A 474 -13.79 -17.06 -18.62
N TRP A 475 -13.90 -16.14 -19.57
CA TRP A 475 -12.91 -15.11 -19.82
C TRP A 475 -13.14 -13.93 -18.86
N VAL A 476 -12.16 -13.66 -18.00
CA VAL A 476 -12.26 -12.67 -16.92
C VAL A 476 -11.30 -11.51 -17.19
N ASP A 477 -11.77 -10.27 -17.04
CA ASP A 477 -10.96 -9.05 -17.16
C ASP A 477 -10.85 -8.30 -15.82
N ASP A 478 -9.62 -7.96 -15.45
CA ASP A 478 -9.32 -6.90 -14.48
C ASP A 478 -7.95 -6.28 -14.79
N TYR A 479 -7.92 -5.48 -15.87
CA TYR A 479 -6.71 -4.88 -16.49
C TYR A 479 -5.71 -5.91 -17.06
N THR A 480 -5.96 -7.19 -16.82
CA THR A 480 -5.37 -8.35 -17.47
C THR A 480 -6.51 -9.29 -17.79
N CYS A 481 -6.52 -9.81 -19.01
CA CYS A 481 -7.58 -10.66 -19.53
C CYS A 481 -7.05 -12.08 -19.70
N ALA A 482 -7.70 -13.06 -19.09
CA ALA A 482 -7.37 -14.46 -19.31
C ALA A 482 -8.59 -15.37 -19.07
N GLN A 483 -8.49 -16.59 -19.60
CA GLN A 483 -9.43 -17.66 -19.31
C GLN A 483 -9.22 -18.15 -17.87
N MET A 484 -10.28 -18.15 -17.07
CA MET A 484 -10.30 -18.78 -15.74
C MET A 484 -11.09 -20.09 -15.84
N THR A 485 -10.39 -21.21 -15.63
CA THR A 485 -10.99 -22.55 -15.67
C THR A 485 -10.75 -23.28 -14.35
N ILE A 486 -11.81 -23.55 -13.59
CA ILE A 486 -11.79 -24.40 -12.39
C ILE A 486 -12.83 -25.50 -12.61
N THR A 487 -12.40 -26.76 -12.54
CA THR A 487 -13.27 -27.92 -12.77
C THR A 487 -13.82 -28.49 -11.47
N ALA A 488 -14.81 -29.38 -11.57
CA ALA A 488 -15.31 -30.14 -10.42
C ALA A 488 -14.21 -31.01 -9.78
N ALA A 489 -13.28 -31.54 -10.57
CA ALA A 489 -12.16 -32.34 -10.07
C ALA A 489 -11.19 -31.49 -9.25
N ASP A 490 -10.91 -30.26 -9.68
CA ASP A 490 -10.08 -29.32 -8.92
C ASP A 490 -10.70 -29.00 -7.56
N ILE A 491 -12.01 -28.74 -7.54
CA ILE A 491 -12.76 -28.47 -6.31
C ILE A 491 -12.73 -29.69 -5.37
N ALA A 492 -12.95 -30.89 -5.89
CA ALA A 492 -12.88 -32.13 -5.11
C ALA A 492 -11.48 -32.32 -4.48
N ALA A 493 -10.40 -32.02 -5.22
CA ALA A 493 -9.04 -32.09 -4.70
C ALA A 493 -8.79 -31.08 -3.58
N VAL A 494 -9.33 -29.86 -3.67
CA VAL A 494 -9.26 -28.87 -2.58
C VAL A 494 -10.03 -29.32 -1.34
N LYS A 495 -11.23 -29.88 -1.52
CA LYS A 495 -12.03 -30.45 -0.42
C LYS A 495 -11.32 -31.60 0.29
N GLN A 496 -10.75 -32.53 -0.49
CA GLN A 496 -9.94 -33.62 0.05
C GLN A 496 -8.72 -33.09 0.83
N TYR A 497 -8.06 -32.05 0.33
CA TYR A 497 -6.94 -31.43 1.05
C TYR A 497 -7.38 -30.80 2.38
N ALA A 498 -8.52 -30.12 2.39
CA ALA A 498 -9.04 -29.41 3.54
C ALA A 498 -9.60 -30.34 4.63
N SER A 499 -10.09 -31.54 4.28
CA SER A 499 -10.74 -32.49 5.21
C SER A 499 -9.86 -33.00 6.34
N LYS A 500 -8.55 -32.72 6.30
CA LYS A 500 -7.62 -32.94 7.43
C LYS A 500 -7.89 -32.01 8.62
N TYR A 501 -8.66 -30.94 8.43
CA TYR A 501 -9.01 -29.96 9.45
C TYR A 501 -10.48 -30.08 9.87
N LYS A 502 -10.80 -29.56 11.06
CA LYS A 502 -12.18 -29.46 11.52
C LYS A 502 -12.88 -28.28 10.83
N LYS A 503 -14.19 -28.39 10.63
CA LYS A 503 -15.02 -27.25 10.21
C LYS A 503 -15.01 -26.14 11.28
N PRO A 504 -15.24 -24.86 10.90
CA PRO A 504 -15.48 -23.79 11.86
C PRO A 504 -16.63 -24.13 12.80
N SER A 505 -16.60 -23.55 14.01
CA SER A 505 -17.66 -23.74 15.01
C SER A 505 -19.02 -23.15 14.59
N THR A 506 -19.02 -22.25 13.61
CA THR A 506 -20.22 -21.69 12.98
C THR A 506 -20.41 -22.29 11.58
N PRO A 507 -21.61 -22.76 11.23
CA PRO A 507 -21.91 -23.19 9.86
C PRO A 507 -22.21 -22.01 8.92
N VAL A 508 -22.29 -20.78 9.44
CA VAL A 508 -22.75 -19.59 8.70
C VAL A 508 -21.72 -18.45 8.70
N LEU A 509 -20.43 -18.80 8.67
CA LEU A 509 -19.32 -17.82 8.58
C LEU A 509 -19.56 -16.79 7.46
N HIS A 510 -20.14 -17.22 6.34
CA HIS A 510 -20.46 -16.39 5.18
C HIS A 510 -21.48 -15.26 5.42
N TYR A 511 -22.11 -15.19 6.60
CA TYR A 511 -22.97 -14.06 7.01
C TYR A 511 -22.28 -13.04 7.90
N ILE A 512 -21.02 -13.25 8.31
CA ILE A 512 -20.33 -12.28 9.17
C ILE A 512 -20.15 -10.94 8.45
N THR A 513 -20.32 -9.86 9.21
CA THR A 513 -20.04 -8.46 8.82
C THR A 513 -19.51 -7.73 10.05
N ALA A 514 -18.98 -6.51 9.89
CA ALA A 514 -18.53 -5.72 11.03
C ALA A 514 -19.65 -5.51 12.08
N ASN A 515 -20.92 -5.45 11.63
CA ASN A 515 -22.10 -5.31 12.48
C ASN A 515 -22.38 -6.52 13.39
N SER A 516 -21.91 -7.71 13.03
CA SER A 516 -22.24 -8.96 13.74
C SER A 516 -21.05 -9.59 14.49
N THR A 517 -19.86 -9.01 14.41
CA THR A 517 -18.64 -9.59 15.02
C THR A 517 -18.78 -9.93 16.51
N SER A 518 -19.48 -9.09 17.29
CA SER A 518 -19.74 -9.32 18.71
C SER A 518 -20.63 -10.55 18.96
N ILE A 519 -21.60 -10.82 18.07
CA ILE A 519 -22.49 -11.97 18.13
C ILE A 519 -21.67 -13.25 17.96
N TYR A 520 -20.83 -13.32 16.92
CA TYR A 520 -19.94 -14.48 16.69
C TYR A 520 -18.92 -14.66 17.83
N LYS A 521 -18.30 -13.56 18.28
CA LYS A 521 -17.30 -13.59 19.35
C LYS A 521 -17.85 -14.20 20.64
N ASN A 522 -19.03 -13.72 21.04
CA ASN A 522 -19.64 -14.06 22.32
C ASN A 522 -20.65 -15.22 22.21
N ARG A 523 -20.82 -15.78 21.00
CA ARG A 523 -21.73 -16.90 20.72
C ARG A 523 -23.17 -16.61 21.18
N LEU A 524 -23.64 -15.38 20.95
CA LEU A 524 -24.93 -14.93 21.49
C LEU A 524 -26.09 -15.64 20.78
N PRO A 525 -27.02 -16.28 21.51
CA PRO A 525 -28.11 -17.03 20.90
C PRO A 525 -29.12 -16.10 20.21
N LEU A 526 -29.60 -16.53 19.05
CA LEU A 526 -30.69 -15.85 18.33
C LEU A 526 -31.96 -15.85 19.20
N ASN A 527 -32.58 -14.67 19.32
CA ASN A 527 -33.84 -14.48 20.01
C ASN A 527 -34.76 -13.52 19.24
N GLY A 528 -36.01 -13.93 19.07
CA GLY A 528 -37.06 -13.18 18.40
C GLY A 528 -38.38 -13.92 18.53
N ILE A 529 -39.49 -13.23 18.28
CA ILE A 529 -40.84 -13.78 18.33
C ILE A 529 -41.43 -13.72 16.92
N GLU A 530 -41.77 -14.89 16.38
CA GLU A 530 -42.40 -15.06 15.07
C GLU A 530 -43.62 -14.13 14.90
N GLY A 531 -43.76 -13.53 13.72
CA GLY A 531 -44.86 -12.62 13.41
C GLY A 531 -44.76 -11.24 14.05
N SER A 532 -43.65 -10.89 14.69
CA SER A 532 -43.48 -9.60 15.38
C SER A 532 -42.12 -8.92 15.12
N GLY A 533 -41.99 -7.67 15.55
CA GLY A 533 -40.71 -6.95 15.49
C GLY A 533 -40.30 -6.45 14.10
N PHE A 534 -41.25 -6.23 13.19
CA PHE A 534 -41.01 -5.64 11.88
C PHE A 534 -42.17 -4.74 11.44
N GLU A 535 -41.89 -3.84 10.49
CA GLU A 535 -42.88 -3.05 9.76
C GLU A 535 -43.01 -3.60 8.33
N LYS A 536 -44.24 -3.86 7.85
CA LYS A 536 -44.48 -4.27 6.46
C LYS A 536 -44.54 -3.07 5.53
N ARG A 537 -43.88 -3.21 4.37
CA ARG A 537 -43.99 -2.31 3.22
C ARG A 537 -44.34 -3.16 1.97
N GLU A 538 -44.53 -2.51 0.83
CA GLU A 538 -45.02 -3.15 -0.39
C GLU A 538 -44.18 -4.37 -0.82
N ASP A 539 -42.86 -4.21 -0.93
CA ASP A 539 -41.92 -5.23 -1.45
C ASP A 539 -40.84 -5.63 -0.44
N LYS A 540 -40.99 -5.22 0.82
CA LYS A 540 -40.00 -5.42 1.89
C LYS A 540 -40.60 -5.31 3.28
N ILE A 541 -39.86 -5.82 4.26
CA ILE A 541 -40.07 -5.53 5.67
C ILE A 541 -38.88 -4.78 6.27
N ILE A 542 -39.15 -3.93 7.25
CA ILE A 542 -38.14 -3.28 8.07
C ILE A 542 -38.11 -3.98 9.42
N VAL A 543 -37.13 -4.86 9.62
CA VAL A 543 -36.97 -5.63 10.85
C VAL A 543 -36.28 -4.78 11.91
N GLN A 544 -36.83 -4.73 13.12
CA GLN A 544 -36.21 -4.07 14.27
C GLN A 544 -35.19 -5.01 14.91
N ASN A 545 -33.90 -4.66 14.86
CA ASN A 545 -32.83 -5.54 15.36
C ASN A 545 -32.86 -5.71 16.89
N SER A 546 -33.51 -4.78 17.61
CA SER A 546 -33.77 -4.90 19.04
C SER A 546 -34.81 -5.97 19.40
N ALA A 547 -35.73 -6.28 18.47
CA ALA A 547 -36.71 -7.35 18.61
C ALA A 547 -36.18 -8.70 18.11
N TRP A 548 -35.29 -8.68 17.11
CA TRP A 548 -34.60 -9.85 16.54
C TRP A 548 -33.14 -9.90 17.01
N LYS A 549 -32.95 -9.99 18.33
CA LYS A 549 -31.63 -9.94 18.96
C LYS A 549 -30.72 -11.05 18.47
N ASN A 550 -29.47 -10.68 18.18
CA ASN A 550 -28.40 -11.57 17.77
C ASN A 550 -28.64 -12.29 16.42
N ALA A 551 -29.57 -11.80 15.58
CA ALA A 551 -29.62 -12.18 14.19
C ALA A 551 -28.35 -11.69 13.47
N VAL A 552 -27.76 -12.55 12.62
CA VAL A 552 -26.61 -12.20 11.78
C VAL A 552 -27.02 -11.89 10.34
N ALA A 553 -28.13 -12.48 9.89
CA ALA A 553 -28.74 -12.26 8.59
C ALA A 553 -30.23 -12.61 8.62
N PHE A 554 -30.92 -12.25 7.54
CA PHE A 554 -32.29 -12.60 7.24
C PHE A 554 -32.36 -13.23 5.85
N GLU A 555 -32.97 -14.40 5.76
CA GLU A 555 -33.15 -15.18 4.54
C GLU A 555 -34.62 -15.12 4.12
N THR A 556 -34.91 -14.69 2.89
CA THR A 556 -36.27 -14.66 2.33
C THR A 556 -36.45 -15.84 1.39
N TYR A 557 -37.53 -16.60 1.56
CA TYR A 557 -37.84 -17.79 0.80
C TYR A 557 -39.13 -17.64 -0.02
N ALA A 558 -39.17 -18.29 -1.18
CA ALA A 558 -40.38 -18.57 -1.96
C ALA A 558 -40.51 -20.10 -2.10
N GLY A 559 -41.43 -20.69 -1.34
CA GLY A 559 -41.41 -22.13 -1.06
C GLY A 559 -40.12 -22.49 -0.31
N ASP A 560 -39.38 -23.47 -0.81
CA ASP A 560 -38.08 -23.89 -0.27
C ASP A 560 -36.89 -23.17 -0.90
N LYS A 561 -37.14 -22.30 -1.89
CA LYS A 561 -36.08 -21.59 -2.62
C LYS A 561 -35.72 -20.28 -1.90
N LEU A 562 -34.45 -20.12 -1.55
CA LEU A 562 -33.89 -18.85 -1.11
C LEU A 562 -33.91 -17.84 -2.27
N VAL A 563 -34.54 -16.68 -2.07
CA VAL A 563 -34.72 -15.67 -3.13
C VAL A 563 -34.12 -14.30 -2.80
N LYS A 564 -34.00 -13.94 -1.52
CA LYS A 564 -33.35 -12.71 -1.06
C LYS A 564 -32.63 -12.93 0.25
N ILE A 565 -31.61 -12.10 0.52
CA ILE A 565 -30.80 -12.15 1.74
C ILE A 565 -30.46 -10.71 2.16
N ALA A 566 -30.50 -10.45 3.45
CA ALA A 566 -29.99 -9.22 4.04
C ALA A 566 -29.13 -9.54 5.27
N PHE A 567 -27.93 -8.96 5.35
CA PHE A 567 -27.14 -9.03 6.58
C PHE A 567 -27.71 -8.08 7.64
N VAL A 568 -27.47 -8.35 8.92
CA VAL A 568 -27.96 -7.49 10.00
C VAL A 568 -27.45 -6.03 9.87
N GLY A 569 -28.38 -5.09 9.81
CA GLY A 569 -28.10 -3.67 9.59
C GLY A 569 -28.12 -3.20 8.13
N ALA A 570 -28.40 -4.07 7.16
CA ALA A 570 -28.58 -3.65 5.78
C ALA A 570 -29.69 -2.58 5.68
N GLY A 571 -29.41 -1.47 4.99
CA GLY A 571 -30.32 -0.33 4.91
C GLY A 571 -30.38 0.58 6.14
N SER A 572 -29.57 0.34 7.19
CA SER A 572 -29.58 1.13 8.43
C SER A 572 -28.20 1.74 8.74
N ASN A 573 -28.16 3.05 9.02
CA ASN A 573 -26.93 3.78 9.34
C ASN A 573 -26.35 3.40 10.71
N ASP A 574 -27.20 3.04 11.67
CA ASP A 574 -26.88 2.79 13.07
C ASP A 574 -27.12 1.35 13.51
N VAL A 575 -27.51 0.46 12.57
CA VAL A 575 -27.80 -0.96 12.81
C VAL A 575 -29.03 -1.15 13.71
N SER A 576 -29.88 -0.14 13.89
CA SER A 576 -31.13 -0.26 14.65
C SER A 576 -32.15 -1.19 13.97
N SER A 577 -32.10 -1.26 12.64
CA SER A 577 -33.03 -2.03 11.82
C SER A 577 -32.33 -2.73 10.64
N THR A 578 -33.05 -3.62 9.98
CA THR A 578 -32.60 -4.29 8.74
C THR A 578 -33.70 -4.24 7.70
N THR A 579 -33.38 -3.77 6.50
CA THR A 579 -34.26 -3.82 5.34
C THR A 579 -34.16 -5.20 4.68
N VAL A 580 -35.27 -5.95 4.67
CA VAL A 580 -35.35 -7.31 4.11
C VAL A 580 -36.37 -7.32 2.98
N HIS A 581 -35.93 -7.59 1.75
CA HIS A 581 -36.85 -7.64 0.61
C HIS A 581 -37.72 -8.91 0.64
N THR A 582 -39.00 -8.72 0.31
CA THR A 582 -40.05 -9.74 0.25
C THR A 582 -40.75 -9.65 -1.11
N PRO A 583 -40.10 -10.10 -2.20
CA PRO A 583 -40.69 -10.03 -3.53
C PRO A 583 -41.98 -10.87 -3.62
N LYS A 584 -42.77 -10.63 -4.67
CA LYS A 584 -44.00 -11.39 -4.93
C LYS A 584 -43.70 -12.90 -4.91
N GLY A 585 -44.46 -13.65 -4.11
CA GLY A 585 -44.27 -15.08 -3.90
C GLY A 585 -43.43 -15.45 -2.68
N THR A 586 -42.99 -14.48 -1.87
CA THR A 586 -42.40 -14.76 -0.55
C THR A 586 -43.37 -15.56 0.32
N THR A 587 -42.88 -16.69 0.82
CA THR A 587 -43.62 -17.58 1.74
C THR A 587 -43.11 -17.47 3.17
N GLN A 588 -41.82 -17.20 3.36
CA GLN A 588 -41.19 -17.13 4.69
C GLN A 588 -40.05 -16.11 4.69
N VAL A 589 -39.84 -15.46 5.83
CA VAL A 589 -38.58 -14.77 6.14
C VAL A 589 -38.01 -15.39 7.40
N LYS A 590 -36.73 -15.76 7.41
CA LYS A 590 -36.07 -16.40 8.55
C LYS A 590 -34.91 -15.55 9.06
N ALA A 591 -34.90 -15.25 10.34
CA ALA A 591 -33.73 -14.71 11.02
C ALA A 591 -32.73 -15.85 11.27
N VAL A 592 -31.44 -15.58 11.03
CA VAL A 592 -30.35 -16.57 11.17
C VAL A 592 -29.47 -16.21 12.36
N GLY A 593 -29.19 -17.18 13.23
CA GLY A 593 -28.24 -17.07 14.33
C GLY A 593 -26.83 -17.46 13.93
N TRP A 594 -25.82 -17.06 14.70
CA TRP A 594 -24.41 -17.40 14.42
C TRP A 594 -24.15 -18.92 14.41
N ASP A 595 -24.96 -19.70 15.11
CA ASP A 595 -24.90 -21.16 15.19
C ASP A 595 -25.64 -21.85 14.03
N GLY A 596 -26.26 -21.08 13.13
CA GLY A 596 -27.11 -21.60 12.06
C GLY A 596 -28.53 -21.93 12.50
N LYS A 597 -28.98 -21.56 13.70
CA LYS A 597 -30.39 -21.65 14.05
C LYS A 597 -31.19 -20.66 13.21
N ARG A 598 -32.36 -21.08 12.71
CA ARG A 598 -33.33 -20.21 12.02
C ARG A 598 -34.59 -20.05 12.87
N ILE A 599 -35.16 -18.86 12.90
CA ILE A 599 -36.48 -18.57 13.47
C ILE A 599 -37.28 -17.79 12.42
N ASN A 600 -38.51 -18.20 12.16
CA ASN A 600 -39.39 -17.49 11.24
C ASN A 600 -39.72 -16.10 11.78
N VAL A 601 -39.55 -15.08 10.94
CA VAL A 601 -39.98 -13.70 11.13
C VAL A 601 -41.39 -13.51 10.58
N LEU A 602 -41.61 -14.00 9.36
CA LEU A 602 -42.86 -14.02 8.61
C LEU A 602 -43.23 -15.44 8.18
#